data_AF-A0A1G3LH55-F1
#
_entry.id   AF-A0A1G3LH55-F1
#
_cell.length_a   1.000
_cell.length_b   1.000
_cell.length_c   1.000
_cell.angle_alpha   90.00
_cell.angle_beta   90.00
_cell.angle_gamma   90.00
#
_symmetry.space_group_name_H-M   'P 1'
#
loop_
_entity.id
_entity.type
_entity.pdbx_description
1 polymer ?
#
loop_
_entity_poly.entity_id
_entity_poly.type
_entity_poly.pdbx_seq_one_letter_code
_entity_poly.pdbx_strand_id
1 'polypeptide(L)'
;MMGKYEIPFDADGNQLDYPLGDQEYPTHKARTFWRSNHSFQDTLTLLRYGRGRSSVTFTLARTDGKTVSVFVSDFVDMVRIMERGRVSGTFTFTKRGLNYGCQLVEEAKK
;
A
#
# COMPACT_ATOMS: atom_id res chain seq x y z
N MET A 1 -4.79 -14.68 -5.63
CA MET A 1 -4.64 -14.44 -7.09
C MET A 1 -4.54 -12.93 -7.31
N MET A 2 -3.55 -12.46 -8.08
CA MET A 2 -3.36 -11.03 -8.35
C MET A 2 -4.47 -10.50 -9.27
N GLY A 3 -5.04 -9.35 -8.92
CA GLY A 3 -6.12 -8.74 -9.71
C GLY A 3 -5.61 -8.05 -10.98
N LYS A 4 -6.39 -8.10 -12.07
CA LYS A 4 -6.12 -7.44 -13.35
C LYS A 4 -6.57 -5.97 -13.33
N TYR A 5 -6.01 -5.16 -12.43
CA TYR A 5 -6.25 -3.72 -12.36
C TYR A 5 -4.94 -2.96 -12.20
N GLU A 6 -4.95 -1.70 -12.57
CA GLU A 6 -3.83 -0.80 -12.33
C GLU A 6 -3.83 -0.27 -10.89
N ILE A 7 -2.66 0.10 -10.41
CA ILE A 7 -2.41 0.58 -9.06
C ILE A 7 -1.98 2.05 -9.13
N PRO A 8 -2.59 2.94 -8.33
CA PRO A 8 -2.24 4.35 -8.33
C PRO A 8 -0.99 4.60 -7.47
N PHE A 9 -0.06 5.37 -8.01
CA PHE A 9 1.13 5.87 -7.31
C PHE A 9 1.22 7.40 -7.42
N ASP A 10 1.91 8.03 -6.49
CA ASP A 10 2.33 9.42 -6.64
C ASP A 10 3.61 9.54 -7.50
N ALA A 11 4.07 10.77 -7.73
CA ALA A 11 5.28 11.05 -8.48
C ALA A 11 6.55 10.46 -7.83
N ASP A 12 6.53 10.29 -6.51
CA ASP A 12 7.65 9.75 -5.76
C ASP A 12 7.63 8.21 -5.73
N GLY A 13 6.57 7.56 -6.21
CA GLY A 13 6.42 6.10 -6.22
C GLY A 13 5.83 5.51 -4.95
N ASN A 14 5.21 6.32 -4.09
CA ASN A 14 4.38 5.83 -3.00
C ASN A 14 3.05 5.33 -3.55
N GLN A 15 2.58 4.18 -3.08
CA GLN A 15 1.26 3.68 -3.46
C GLN A 15 0.17 4.49 -2.75
N LEU A 16 -0.77 5.01 -3.54
CA LEU A 16 -1.90 5.82 -3.08
C LEU A 16 -3.06 4.90 -2.66
N ASP A 17 -3.63 5.10 -1.48
CA ASP A 17 -4.83 4.35 -1.04
C ASP A 17 -6.10 4.73 -1.81
N TYR A 18 -6.11 5.93 -2.40
CA TYR A 18 -7.14 6.41 -3.30
C TYR A 18 -6.51 7.25 -4.41
N PRO A 19 -6.92 7.13 -5.68
CA PRO A 19 -6.40 7.96 -6.77
C PRO A 19 -6.61 9.45 -6.47
N LEU A 20 -5.57 10.25 -6.61
CA LEU A 20 -5.71 11.70 -6.63
C LEU A 20 -6.52 12.06 -7.87
N GLY A 21 -7.59 12.85 -7.70
CA GLY A 21 -8.38 13.36 -8.82
C GLY A 21 -7.58 14.38 -9.64
N ASP A 22 -8.02 14.63 -10.87
CA ASP A 22 -7.42 15.63 -11.78
C ASP A 22 -7.67 17.09 -11.34
N GLN A 23 -8.16 17.31 -10.12
CA GLN A 23 -8.52 18.62 -9.63
C GLN A 23 -7.26 19.40 -9.28
N GLU A 24 -7.03 20.53 -9.95
CA GLU A 24 -6.00 21.51 -9.61
C GLU A 24 -6.18 21.98 -8.15
N TYR A 25 -5.55 21.29 -7.22
CA TYR A 25 -5.15 21.91 -5.96
C TYR A 25 -3.89 22.74 -6.23
N PRO A 26 -3.69 23.89 -5.55
CA PRO A 26 -2.66 24.88 -5.88
C PRO A 26 -1.22 24.39 -5.70
N THR A 27 -1.02 23.11 -5.36
CA THR A 27 0.26 22.43 -5.42
C THR A 27 0.28 21.55 -6.66
N HIS A 28 1.08 21.93 -7.65
CA HIS A 28 1.29 21.27 -8.96
C HIS A 28 1.85 19.82 -8.89
N LYS A 29 1.59 19.06 -7.82
CA LYS A 29 2.18 17.74 -7.52
C LYS A 29 1.17 16.60 -7.35
N ALA A 30 -0.13 16.88 -7.28
CA ALA A 30 -1.13 15.83 -7.07
C ALA A 30 -1.56 15.19 -8.40
N ARG A 31 -0.74 14.28 -8.94
CA ARG A 31 -1.10 13.45 -10.10
C ARG A 31 -1.06 11.97 -9.72
N THR A 32 -2.03 11.21 -10.21
CA THR A 32 -2.02 9.74 -10.14
C THR A 32 -1.20 9.16 -11.30
N PHE A 33 -0.23 8.31 -10.97
CA PHE A 33 0.55 7.51 -11.91
C PHE A 33 0.09 6.05 -11.83
N TRP A 34 -0.70 5.63 -12.81
CA TRP A 34 -1.19 4.25 -12.91
C TRP A 34 -0.07 3.32 -13.38
N ARG A 35 0.07 2.18 -12.69
CA ARG A 35 1.02 1.12 -13.05
C ARG A 35 0.34 -0.24 -12.99
N SER A 36 0.81 -1.19 -13.80
CA SER A 36 0.33 -2.57 -13.72
C SER A 36 0.57 -3.17 -12.32
N ASN A 37 -0.43 -3.87 -11.79
CA ASN A 37 -0.28 -4.62 -10.55
C ASN A 37 0.79 -5.70 -10.72
N HIS A 38 1.64 -5.83 -9.71
CA HIS A 38 2.72 -6.80 -9.63
C HIS A 38 2.95 -7.19 -8.17
N SER A 39 3.55 -8.36 -7.97
CA SER A 39 4.06 -8.75 -6.67
C SER A 39 5.50 -8.26 -6.47
N PHE A 40 5.89 -8.08 -5.23
CA PHE A 40 7.25 -7.67 -4.87
C PHE A 40 7.66 -8.30 -3.54
N GLN A 41 8.95 -8.57 -3.36
CA GLN A 41 9.53 -9.02 -2.10
C GLN A 41 10.14 -7.83 -1.36
N ASP A 42 9.85 -7.70 -0.06
CA ASP A 42 10.36 -6.59 0.75
C ASP A 42 10.31 -6.89 2.24
N THR A 43 10.83 -5.96 3.05
CA THR A 43 10.50 -5.83 4.46
C THR A 43 9.73 -4.54 4.68
N LEU A 44 8.47 -4.66 5.10
CA LEU A 44 7.62 -3.53 5.38
C LEU A 44 7.71 -3.13 6.85
N THR A 45 7.89 -1.85 7.14
CA THR A 45 7.93 -1.28 8.49
C THR A 45 6.69 -0.43 8.74
N LEU A 46 5.93 -0.71 9.79
CA LEU A 46 4.79 0.10 10.21
C LEU A 46 5.22 1.52 10.56
N LEU A 47 4.61 2.51 9.90
CA LEU A 47 4.86 3.92 10.19
C LEU A 47 3.74 4.55 11.02
N ARG A 48 2.50 4.45 10.53
CA ARG A 48 1.33 5.12 11.11
C ARG A 48 0.04 4.48 10.61
N TYR A 49 -1.07 4.84 11.23
CA TYR A 49 -2.40 4.66 10.65
C TYR A 49 -2.91 5.99 10.06
N GLY A 50 -3.77 5.90 9.06
CA GLY A 50 -4.46 7.01 8.42
C GLY A 50 -5.96 6.79 8.41
N ARG A 51 -6.73 7.87 8.50
CA ARG A 51 -8.19 7.85 8.42
C ARG A 51 -8.66 8.73 7.27
N GLY A 52 -9.25 8.10 6.26
CA GLY A 52 -10.01 8.77 5.22
C GLY A 52 -11.45 9.06 5.66
N ARG A 53 -12.26 9.61 4.74
CA ARG A 53 -13.68 9.91 5.00
C ARG A 53 -14.50 8.65 5.32
N SER A 54 -14.15 7.51 4.74
CA SER A 54 -14.89 6.24 4.86
C SER A 54 -13.98 5.01 5.03
N SER A 55 -12.69 5.20 5.28
CA SER A 55 -11.71 4.11 5.40
C SER A 55 -10.66 4.41 6.45
N VAL A 56 -10.08 3.35 7.00
CA VAL A 56 -8.87 3.39 7.83
C VAL A 56 -7.85 2.46 7.17
N THR A 57 -6.63 2.96 7.02
CA THR A 57 -5.50 2.23 6.42
C THR A 57 -4.27 2.37 7.31
N PHE A 58 -3.36 1.42 7.22
CA PHE A 58 -2.03 1.51 7.82
C PHE A 58 -1.01 1.84 6.73
N THR A 59 -0.14 2.82 6.98
CA THR A 59 0.97 3.15 6.09
C THR A 59 2.21 2.41 6.54
N LEU A 60 2.77 1.60 5.66
CA LEU A 60 4.03 0.89 5.89
C LEU A 60 5.10 1.41 4.91
N ALA A 61 6.33 1.56 5.38
CA ALA A 61 7.50 1.86 4.57
C ALA A 61 8.13 0.58 4.03
N ARG A 62 8.52 0.63 2.76
CA ARG A 62 9.39 -0.32 2.07
C ARG A 62 10.86 0.00 2.35
N THR A 63 11.75 -0.93 2.06
CA THR A 63 13.20 -0.74 2.26
C THR A 63 13.80 0.36 1.38
N ASP A 64 13.17 0.67 0.25
CA ASP A 64 13.56 1.76 -0.68
C ASP A 64 13.03 3.14 -0.25
N GLY A 65 12.37 3.23 0.92
CA GLY A 65 11.79 4.45 1.45
C GLY A 65 10.42 4.82 0.89
N LYS A 66 9.86 4.03 -0.05
CA LYS A 66 8.49 4.24 -0.56
C LYS A 66 7.46 3.68 0.39
N THR A 67 6.22 4.15 0.31
CA THR A 67 5.15 3.67 1.19
C THR A 67 4.08 2.87 0.46
N VAL A 68 3.44 1.97 1.20
CA VAL A 68 2.23 1.26 0.79
C VAL A 68 1.16 1.40 1.86
N SER A 69 -0.10 1.34 1.43
CA SER A 69 -1.27 1.36 2.30
C SER A 69 -1.80 -0.05 2.49
N VAL A 70 -2.16 -0.42 3.73
CA VAL A 70 -2.67 -1.74 4.08
C VAL A 70 -4.04 -1.58 4.72
N PHE A 71 -5.04 -2.31 4.22
CA PHE A 71 -6.37 -2.31 4.82
C PHE A 71 -6.34 -2.97 6.20
N VAL A 72 -7.26 -2.57 7.10
CA VAL A 72 -7.34 -3.13 8.46
C VAL A 72 -7.39 -4.66 8.45
N SER A 73 -8.19 -5.28 7.58
CA SER A 73 -8.30 -6.75 7.56
C SER A 73 -6.97 -7.42 7.18
N ASP A 74 -6.24 -6.87 6.21
CA ASP A 74 -4.96 -7.43 5.76
C ASP A 74 -3.87 -7.19 6.81
N PHE A 75 -3.96 -6.06 7.52
CA PHE A 75 -3.06 -5.76 8.62
C PHE A 75 -3.23 -6.71 9.81
N VAL A 76 -4.45 -7.21 10.10
CA VAL A 76 -4.67 -8.20 11.17
C VAL A 76 -3.91 -9.49 10.91
N ASP A 77 -3.76 -9.90 9.65
CA ASP A 77 -2.98 -11.09 9.32
C ASP A 77 -1.48 -10.80 9.43
N MET A 78 -1.04 -9.64 8.94
CA MET A 78 0.37 -9.22 9.01
C MET A 78 0.87 -9.01 10.44
N VAL A 79 0.05 -8.42 11.33
CA VAL A 79 0.49 -8.05 12.69
C VAL A 79 0.80 -9.27 13.56
N ARG A 80 0.20 -10.42 13.27
CA ARG A 80 0.43 -11.67 14.02
C ARG A 80 1.84 -12.22 13.87
N ILE A 81 2.47 -11.96 12.73
CA ILE A 81 3.82 -12.40 12.40
C ILE A 81 4.83 -11.24 12.41
N MET A 82 4.35 -10.02 12.68
CA MET A 82 5.17 -8.82 12.67
C MET A 82 6.12 -8.82 13.87
N GLU A 83 7.41 -8.62 13.60
CA GLU A 83 8.44 -8.55 14.64
C GLU A 83 8.94 -7.11 14.74
N ARG A 84 8.75 -6.49 15.92
CA ARG A 84 9.17 -5.10 16.20
C ARG A 84 8.69 -4.09 15.15
N GLY A 85 7.44 -4.22 14.72
CA GLY A 85 6.84 -3.34 13.71
C GLY A 85 7.25 -3.65 12.26
N ARG A 86 7.94 -4.76 12.01
CA ARG A 86 8.41 -5.16 10.67
C ARG A 86 7.86 -6.51 10.25
N VAL A 87 7.56 -6.66 8.97
CA VAL A 87 7.11 -7.91 8.36
C VAL A 87 7.77 -8.09 7.00
N SER A 88 8.34 -9.27 6.78
CA SER A 88 9.07 -9.62 5.56
C SER A 88 8.33 -10.70 4.78
N GLY A 89 8.34 -10.59 3.46
CA GLY A 89 7.70 -11.57 2.60
C GLY A 89 7.45 -11.06 1.19
N THR A 90 6.60 -11.79 0.47
CA THR A 90 6.08 -11.38 -0.83
C THR A 90 4.74 -10.67 -0.63
N PHE A 91 4.61 -9.50 -1.24
CA PHE A 91 3.44 -8.65 -1.19
C PHE A 91 2.83 -8.46 -2.57
N THR A 92 1.53 -8.16 -2.63
CA THR A 92 0.85 -7.75 -3.86
C THR A 92 -0.15 -6.65 -3.56
N PHE A 93 -0.46 -5.82 -4.56
CA PHE A 93 -1.44 -4.77 -4.38
C PHE A 93 -2.87 -5.30 -4.53
N THR A 94 -3.79 -4.72 -3.78
CA THR A 94 -5.20 -5.08 -3.73
C THR A 94 -6.10 -3.87 -4.01
N LYS A 95 -7.30 -4.13 -4.52
CA LYS A 95 -8.35 -3.13 -4.73
C LYS A 95 -9.63 -3.57 -4.04
N ARG A 96 -10.28 -2.66 -3.31
CA ARG A 96 -11.58 -2.86 -2.63
C ARG A 96 -12.47 -1.67 -2.88
N GLY A 97 -13.47 -1.85 -3.75
CA GLY A 97 -14.27 -0.76 -4.27
C GLY A 97 -13.38 0.23 -5.04
N LEU A 98 -13.32 1.48 -4.56
CA LEU A 98 -12.47 2.54 -5.12
C LEU A 98 -11.12 2.69 -4.41
N ASN A 99 -10.90 1.98 -3.29
CA ASN A 99 -9.67 2.06 -2.53
C ASN A 99 -8.66 0.99 -2.97
N TYR A 100 -7.38 1.28 -2.75
CA TYR A 100 -6.25 0.45 -3.08
C TYR A 100 -5.41 0.19 -1.84
N GLY A 101 -4.79 -0.98 -1.78
CA GLY A 101 -3.91 -1.36 -0.68
C GLY A 101 -2.90 -2.42 -1.06
N CYS A 102 -2.31 -3.02 -0.05
CA CYS A 102 -1.26 -4.02 -0.14
C CYS A 102 -1.57 -5.14 0.85
N GLN A 103 -1.30 -6.38 0.44
CA GLN A 103 -1.45 -7.57 1.28
C GLN A 103 -0.19 -8.42 1.22
N LEU A 104 0.09 -9.15 2.30
CA LEU A 104 1.07 -10.22 2.32
C LEU A 104 0.50 -11.46 1.63
N VAL A 105 1.23 -12.07 0.72
CA VAL A 105 0.82 -13.30 0.02
C VAL A 105 1.67 -14.51 0.38
N GLU A 106 2.91 -14.29 0.83
CA GLU A 106 3.81 -15.35 1.28
C GLU A 106 4.77 -14.77 2.33
N GLU A 107 4.91 -15.46 3.46
CA GLU A 107 5.87 -15.10 4.50
C GLU A 107 7.31 -15.41 4.06
N ALA A 108 8.27 -14.59 4.48
CA ALA A 108 9.68 -14.95 4.31
C ALA A 108 9.99 -16.24 5.10
N LYS A 109 10.66 -17.20 4.45
CA LYS A 109 11.13 -18.41 5.14
C LYS A 109 12.16 -18.00 6.20
N LYS A 110 11.94 -18.45 7.45
CA LYS A 110 12.87 -18.28 8.56
C LYS A 110 14.12 -19.13 8.40
#